data_AF-A0A259FX39-F1
#
_entry.id   AF-A0A259FX39-F1
#
_cell.length_a   1.000
_cell.length_b   1.000
_cell.length_c   1.000
_cell.angle_alpha   90.00
_cell.angle_beta   90.00
_cell.angle_gamma   90.00
#
_symmetry.space_group_name_H-M   'P 1'
#
loop_
_entity.id
_entity.type
_entity.pdbx_description
1 polymer ?
#
loop_
_entity_poly.entity_id
_entity_poly.type
_entity_poly.pdbx_seq_one_letter_code
_entity_poly.pdbx_strand_id
1 'polypeptide(L)'
;MKRRLFLALLPAALAAGCGFQLRRYDGVPFGSLFIDAPGSAVAQRLRTMLATDKTTRLTEVVSEAEAVLKITQEERVKSILTLTGAGRVSEYRLSLKLAYVILAPGGRELAAPESLELQRIMTYNDELVLAKGAEEQLLYRDMDDDAALRIVRRMQTLKPDNSE
;
A
#
# COMPACT_ATOMS: atom_id res chain seq x y z
N MET A 1 44.33 17.96 36.93
CA MET A 1 44.29 16.74 36.08
C MET A 1 42.88 16.25 35.70
N LYS A 2 41.77 16.70 36.32
CA LYS A 2 40.40 16.20 36.01
C LYS A 2 39.66 16.89 34.84
N ARG A 3 40.07 18.07 34.37
CA ARG A 3 39.42 18.82 33.26
C ARG A 3 39.69 18.25 31.86
N ARG A 4 40.81 17.53 31.67
CA ARG A 4 41.18 16.96 30.36
C ARG A 4 40.39 15.69 30.03
N LEU A 5 39.92 14.95 31.05
CA LEU A 5 39.09 13.76 30.84
C LEU A 5 37.67 14.12 30.34
N PHE A 6 37.12 15.24 30.80
CA PHE A 6 35.78 15.70 30.38
C PHE A 6 35.73 16.14 28.91
N LEU A 7 36.83 16.68 28.37
CA LEU A 7 36.88 17.15 26.99
C LEU A 7 36.95 16.00 25.96
N ALA A 8 37.34 14.80 26.39
CA ALA A 8 37.45 13.61 25.54
C ALA A 8 36.15 12.77 25.50
N LEU A 9 35.19 13.01 26.41
CA LEU A 9 33.93 12.25 26.46
C LEU A 9 32.82 12.84 25.56
N LEU A 10 32.91 14.14 25.25
CA LEU A 10 31.91 14.85 24.45
C LEU A 10 31.81 14.35 22.99
N PRO A 11 32.91 14.01 22.29
CA PRO A 11 32.81 13.48 20.92
C PRO A 11 32.27 12.04 20.86
N ALA A 12 32.42 11.25 21.94
CA ALA A 12 31.96 9.87 21.98
C ALA A 12 30.43 9.75 22.10
N ALA A 13 29.77 10.71 22.75
CA ALA A 13 28.31 10.79 22.81
C ALA A 13 27.69 11.21 21.47
N LEU A 14 28.43 11.98 20.65
CA LEU A 14 28.03 12.36 19.28
C LEU A 14 28.21 11.20 18.27
N ALA A 15 28.89 10.12 18.65
CA ALA A 15 29.02 8.91 17.84
C ALA A 15 27.89 7.88 18.08
N ALA A 16 26.99 8.15 19.04
CA ALA A 16 25.70 7.45 19.08
C ALA A 16 24.87 7.94 17.89
N GLY A 17 24.85 7.14 16.81
CA GLY A 17 24.17 7.47 15.56
C GLY A 17 22.68 7.82 15.75
N CYS A 18 22.01 8.24 14.67
CA CYS A 18 20.70 8.88 14.63
C CYS A 18 19.47 8.11 15.22
N GLY A 19 19.64 7.13 16.10
CA GLY A 19 18.54 6.44 16.78
C GLY A 19 17.66 5.58 15.87
N PHE A 20 18.09 5.35 14.62
CA PHE A 20 17.37 4.47 13.69
C PHE A 20 17.41 3.03 14.20
N GLN A 21 16.25 2.52 14.58
CA GLN A 21 16.06 1.10 14.83
C GLN A 21 15.56 0.42 13.55
N LEU A 22 16.06 -0.77 13.25
CA LEU A 22 15.53 -1.60 12.17
C LEU A 22 14.02 -1.77 12.38
N ARG A 23 13.23 -1.38 11.38
CA ARG A 23 11.78 -1.52 11.41
C ARG A 23 11.46 -3.01 11.39
N ARG A 24 10.93 -3.51 12.50
CA ARG A 24 10.40 -4.86 12.57
C ARG A 24 9.08 -4.88 11.80
N TYR A 25 8.96 -5.81 10.85
CA TYR A 25 7.69 -6.11 10.20
C TYR A 25 7.09 -7.31 10.92
N ASP A 26 6.07 -7.06 11.75
CA ASP A 26 5.40 -8.09 12.55
C ASP A 26 4.11 -8.61 11.88
N GLY A 27 3.97 -8.42 10.57
CA GLY A 27 2.78 -8.82 9.82
C GLY A 27 1.58 -7.92 10.07
N VAL A 28 0.38 -8.40 9.75
CA VAL A 28 -0.89 -7.77 10.15
C VAL A 28 -1.44 -8.43 11.43
N PRO A 29 -2.22 -7.72 12.27
CA PRO A 29 -2.53 -8.16 13.63
C PRO A 29 -3.71 -9.15 13.70
N PHE A 30 -3.92 -9.93 12.63
CA PHE A 30 -5.01 -10.91 12.51
C PHE A 30 -4.41 -12.28 12.22
N GLY A 31 -4.85 -13.32 12.93
CA GLY A 31 -4.41 -14.70 12.70
C GLY A 31 -4.96 -15.28 11.39
N SER A 32 -6.16 -14.86 10.98
CA SER A 32 -6.73 -15.19 9.68
C SER A 32 -7.41 -13.99 9.00
N LEU A 33 -7.21 -13.86 7.70
CA LEU A 33 -7.76 -12.77 6.88
C LEU A 33 -8.47 -13.33 5.66
N PHE A 34 -9.69 -12.86 5.40
CA PHE A 34 -10.38 -13.06 4.13
C PHE A 34 -10.35 -11.78 3.31
N ILE A 35 -10.15 -11.90 2.00
CA ILE A 35 -10.10 -10.75 1.07
C ILE A 35 -11.29 -10.86 0.10
N ASP A 36 -12.34 -10.08 0.37
CA ASP A 36 -13.52 -9.90 -0.48
C ASP A 36 -13.26 -8.83 -1.55
N ALA A 37 -12.72 -9.25 -2.68
CA ALA A 37 -12.37 -8.35 -3.78
C ALA A 37 -12.29 -9.12 -5.12
N PRO A 38 -13.42 -9.52 -5.71
CA PRO A 38 -13.44 -10.26 -6.96
C PRO A 38 -12.87 -9.43 -8.11
N GLY A 39 -11.90 -9.98 -8.84
CA GLY A 39 -11.30 -9.33 -10.03
C GLY A 39 -10.41 -8.12 -9.75
N SER A 40 -10.19 -7.75 -8.48
CA SER A 40 -9.32 -6.63 -8.09
C SER A 40 -7.85 -6.96 -8.30
N ALA A 41 -7.13 -6.10 -9.03
CA ALA A 41 -5.69 -6.28 -9.20
C ALA A 41 -4.92 -5.90 -7.92
N VAL A 42 -5.43 -4.91 -7.16
CA VAL A 42 -4.87 -4.54 -5.84
C VAL A 42 -4.97 -5.71 -4.87
N ALA A 43 -6.11 -6.42 -4.85
CA ALA A 43 -6.27 -7.62 -4.04
C ALA A 43 -5.30 -8.73 -4.43
N GLN A 44 -4.97 -8.87 -5.72
CA GLN A 44 -3.96 -9.84 -6.15
C GLN A 44 -2.57 -9.47 -5.59
N ARG A 45 -2.22 -8.18 -5.58
CA ARG A 45 -0.98 -7.70 -4.95
C ARG A 45 -0.97 -7.96 -3.45
N LEU A 46 -2.08 -7.67 -2.77
CA LEU A 46 -2.24 -7.98 -1.35
C LEU A 46 -2.03 -9.46 -1.05
N ARG A 47 -2.64 -10.36 -1.83
CA ARG A 47 -2.45 -11.81 -1.68
C ARG A 47 -0.98 -12.19 -1.84
N THR A 48 -0.30 -11.66 -2.86
CA THR A 48 1.14 -11.92 -3.06
C THR A 48 1.99 -11.39 -1.90
N MET A 49 1.73 -10.19 -1.40
CA MET A 49 2.46 -9.60 -0.28
C MET A 49 2.27 -10.40 1.00
N LEU A 50 1.02 -10.75 1.33
CA LEU A 50 0.66 -11.46 2.55
C LEU A 50 0.95 -12.97 2.48
N ALA A 51 1.15 -13.55 1.30
CA ALA A 51 1.54 -14.96 1.17
C ALA A 51 2.89 -15.28 1.85
N THR A 52 3.74 -14.28 2.04
CA THR A 52 5.02 -14.41 2.76
C THR A 52 4.92 -14.08 4.25
N ASP A 53 3.75 -13.63 4.70
CA ASP A 53 3.51 -13.30 6.10
C ASP A 53 3.44 -14.60 6.92
N LYS A 54 4.12 -14.60 8.08
CA LYS A 54 4.14 -15.76 8.98
C LYS A 54 3.05 -15.69 10.05
N THR A 55 2.46 -14.53 10.27
CA THR A 55 1.50 -14.31 11.35
C THR A 55 0.05 -14.47 10.91
N THR A 56 -0.22 -14.27 9.62
CA THR A 56 -1.59 -14.20 9.09
C THR A 56 -1.81 -15.26 8.01
N ARG A 57 -2.82 -16.10 8.21
CA ARG A 57 -3.29 -17.05 7.20
C ARG A 57 -4.36 -16.42 6.33
N LEU A 58 -4.17 -16.41 5.02
CA LEU A 58 -5.24 -16.10 4.07
C LEU A 58 -6.21 -17.30 4.01
N THR A 59 -7.50 -17.05 4.26
CA THR A 59 -8.56 -18.06 4.11
C THR A 59 -9.47 -17.73 2.94
N GLU A 60 -10.02 -18.77 2.32
CA GLU A 60 -11.05 -18.68 1.27
C GLU A 60 -12.48 -18.75 1.84
N VAL A 61 -12.61 -18.95 3.16
CA VAL A 61 -13.89 -19.09 3.85
C VAL A 61 -14.08 -17.94 4.82
N VAL A 62 -15.10 -17.11 4.59
CA VAL A 62 -15.40 -15.92 5.40
C VAL A 62 -15.58 -16.25 6.89
N SER A 63 -16.22 -17.38 7.22
CA SER A 63 -16.49 -17.77 8.61
C SER A 63 -15.25 -18.17 9.41
N GLU A 64 -14.12 -18.43 8.74
CA GLU A 64 -12.85 -18.78 9.39
C GLU A 64 -11.94 -17.56 9.59
N ALA A 65 -12.37 -16.39 9.13
CA ALA A 65 -11.57 -15.17 9.11
C ALA A 65 -11.78 -14.34 10.37
N GLU A 66 -10.69 -13.95 11.02
CA GLU A 66 -10.68 -13.00 12.13
C GLU A 66 -10.84 -11.56 11.65
N ALA A 67 -10.50 -11.28 10.40
CA ALA A 67 -10.83 -10.03 9.72
C ALA A 67 -11.22 -10.27 8.26
N VAL A 68 -12.08 -9.41 7.75
CA VAL A 68 -12.48 -9.38 6.34
C VAL A 68 -12.09 -8.04 5.74
N LEU A 69 -11.16 -8.04 4.80
CA LEU A 69 -10.89 -6.88 3.95
C LEU A 69 -11.84 -6.93 2.76
N LYS A 70 -12.67 -5.90 2.61
CA LYS A 70 -13.59 -5.77 1.47
C LYS A 70 -13.21 -4.56 0.62
N ILE A 71 -12.91 -4.78 -0.66
CA ILE A 71 -12.72 -3.68 -1.63
C ILE A 71 -14.07 -3.38 -2.25
N THR A 72 -14.60 -2.19 -1.98
CA THR A 72 -15.93 -1.75 -2.43
C THR A 72 -15.89 -1.00 -3.75
N GLN A 73 -14.74 -0.42 -4.11
CA GLN A 73 -14.53 0.25 -5.39
C GLN A 73 -13.07 0.07 -5.82
N GLU A 74 -12.87 -0.26 -7.10
CA GLU A 74 -11.58 -0.18 -7.79
C GLU A 74 -11.82 0.33 -9.21
N GLU A 75 -11.36 1.55 -9.49
CA GLU A 75 -11.57 2.22 -10.78
C GLU A 75 -10.25 2.75 -11.31
N ARG A 76 -9.96 2.48 -12.59
CA ARG A 76 -8.81 3.01 -13.31
C ARG A 76 -9.27 4.03 -14.34
N VAL A 77 -8.68 5.21 -14.32
CA VAL A 77 -9.00 6.31 -15.22
C VAL A 77 -7.74 6.79 -15.92
N LYS A 78 -7.77 6.78 -17.26
CA LYS A 78 -6.76 7.42 -18.10
C LYS A 78 -7.37 8.69 -18.70
N SER A 79 -6.71 9.82 -18.50
CA SER A 79 -7.17 11.14 -18.98
C SER A 79 -6.01 11.91 -19.60
N ILE A 80 -6.30 12.78 -20.57
CA ILE A 80 -5.29 13.68 -21.13
C ILE A 80 -4.90 14.68 -20.05
N LEU A 81 -3.61 14.77 -19.76
CA LEU A 81 -3.08 15.78 -18.86
C LEU A 81 -2.66 17.03 -19.64
N THR A 82 -1.89 16.82 -20.71
CA THR A 82 -1.24 17.90 -21.45
C THR A 82 -1.30 17.63 -22.97
N LEU A 83 -1.49 18.71 -23.73
CA LEU A 83 -1.37 18.74 -25.19
C LEU A 83 -0.16 19.59 -25.59
N THR A 84 0.47 19.22 -26.69
CA THR A 84 1.46 20.05 -27.40
C THR A 84 0.79 21.29 -28.02
N GLY A 85 1.59 22.28 -28.45
CA GLY A 85 1.10 23.47 -29.15
C GLY A 85 0.36 23.16 -30.48
N ALA A 86 0.58 21.98 -31.05
CA ALA A 86 -0.13 21.49 -32.24
C ALA A 86 -1.40 20.68 -31.90
N GLY A 87 -1.81 20.61 -30.62
CA GLY A 87 -3.02 19.91 -30.18
C GLY A 87 -2.87 18.38 -30.01
N ARG A 88 -1.67 17.82 -30.18
CA ARG A 88 -1.41 16.38 -29.96
C ARG A 88 -1.16 16.09 -28.49
N VAL A 89 -1.56 14.93 -28.00
CA VAL A 89 -1.34 14.52 -26.61
C VAL A 89 0.15 14.34 -26.33
N SER A 90 0.65 14.97 -25.27
CA SER A 90 2.02 14.79 -24.78
C SER A 90 2.09 14.00 -23.47
N GLU A 91 1.04 14.08 -22.65
CA GLU A 91 0.99 13.42 -21.35
C GLU A 91 -0.41 12.93 -21.03
N TYR A 92 -0.47 11.72 -20.46
CA TYR A 92 -1.66 11.19 -19.82
C TYR A 92 -1.49 11.21 -18.30
N ARG A 93 -2.59 11.47 -17.59
CA ARG A 93 -2.74 11.15 -16.17
C ARG A 93 -3.45 9.81 -16.05
N LEU A 94 -2.78 8.86 -15.42
CA LEU A 94 -3.34 7.58 -14.98
C LEU A 94 -3.76 7.74 -13.52
N SER A 95 -4.97 7.32 -13.18
CA SER A 95 -5.50 7.39 -11.82
C SER A 95 -6.08 6.05 -11.41
N LEU A 96 -5.82 5.64 -10.17
CA LEU A 96 -6.43 4.50 -9.51
C LEU A 96 -7.23 5.01 -8.31
N LYS A 97 -8.56 4.88 -8.35
CA LYS A 97 -9.46 5.16 -7.23
C LYS A 97 -9.84 3.85 -6.58
N LEU A 98 -9.62 3.76 -5.28
CA LEU A 98 -9.90 2.58 -4.50
C LEU A 98 -10.69 2.96 -3.25
N ALA A 99 -11.73 2.20 -2.92
CA ALA A 99 -12.40 2.30 -1.63
C ALA A 99 -12.49 0.91 -1.00
N TYR A 100 -12.26 0.85 0.30
CA TYR A 100 -12.25 -0.41 1.03
C TYR A 100 -12.69 -0.22 2.48
N VAL A 101 -13.05 -1.34 3.10
CA VAL A 101 -13.49 -1.45 4.49
C VAL A 101 -12.86 -2.71 5.10
N ILE A 102 -12.56 -2.65 6.40
CA ILE A 102 -12.03 -3.78 7.15
C ILE A 102 -13.02 -4.11 8.26
N LEU A 103 -13.51 -5.35 8.25
CA LEU A 103 -14.59 -5.82 9.12
C LEU A 103 -14.10 -6.91 10.07
N ALA A 104 -14.66 -6.92 11.27
CA ALA A 104 -14.60 -8.02 12.23
C ALA A 104 -15.54 -9.17 11.81
N PRO A 105 -15.43 -10.34 12.45
CA PRO A 105 -16.45 -11.38 12.33
C PRO A 105 -17.82 -10.80 12.74
N GLY A 106 -18.85 -11.06 11.94
CA GLY A 106 -20.19 -10.48 12.17
C GLY A 106 -20.40 -9.09 11.57
N GLY A 107 -19.41 -8.50 10.88
CA GLY A 107 -19.61 -7.34 10.01
C GLY A 107 -19.47 -5.98 10.70
N ARG A 108 -18.94 -5.92 11.93
CA ARG A 108 -18.57 -4.65 12.56
C ARG A 108 -17.32 -4.07 11.92
N GLU A 109 -17.32 -2.77 11.65
CA GLU A 109 -16.14 -2.07 11.13
C GLU A 109 -15.01 -1.99 12.17
N LEU A 110 -13.83 -2.50 11.84
CA LEU A 110 -12.62 -2.38 12.66
C LEU A 110 -11.96 -1.00 12.54
N ALA A 111 -12.28 -0.31 11.45
CA ALA A 111 -11.87 1.05 11.17
C ALA A 111 -12.89 1.73 10.26
N ALA A 112 -12.92 3.06 10.28
CA ALA A 112 -13.71 3.84 9.32
C ALA A 112 -13.33 3.44 7.87
N PRO A 113 -14.32 3.30 6.97
CA PRO A 113 -14.08 3.05 5.56
C PRO A 113 -13.11 4.08 4.97
N GLU A 114 -12.22 3.63 4.11
CA GLU A 114 -11.14 4.45 3.59
C GLU A 114 -11.16 4.46 2.07
N SER A 115 -10.80 5.60 1.49
CA SER A 115 -10.61 5.76 0.05
C SER A 115 -9.21 6.25 -0.25
N LEU A 116 -8.64 5.76 -1.33
CA LEU A 116 -7.31 6.06 -1.82
C LEU A 116 -7.41 6.48 -3.28
N GLU A 117 -6.74 7.57 -3.63
CA GLU A 117 -6.50 7.94 -5.01
C GLU A 117 -5.00 8.00 -5.26
N LEU A 118 -4.54 7.21 -6.23
CA LEU A 118 -3.16 7.19 -6.70
C LEU A 118 -3.12 7.71 -8.13
N GLN A 119 -2.09 8.49 -8.45
CA GLN A 119 -1.92 9.05 -9.77
C GLN A 119 -0.49 8.82 -10.27
N ARG A 120 -0.36 8.63 -11.58
CA ARG A 120 0.92 8.61 -12.31
C ARG A 120 0.78 9.43 -13.57
N ILE A 121 1.85 10.16 -13.91
CA ILE A 121 1.94 10.88 -15.17
C ILE A 121 2.74 10.01 -16.13
N MET A 122 2.22 9.81 -17.33
CA MET A 122 2.88 9.08 -18.39
C MET A 122 3.07 9.99 -19.59
N THR A 123 4.32 10.15 -20.03
CA THR A 123 4.62 10.84 -21.29
C THR A 123 4.14 10.01 -22.47
N TYR A 124 3.71 10.65 -23.56
CA TYR A 124 3.15 9.96 -24.71
C TYR A 124 3.82 10.37 -26.02
N ASN A 125 4.04 9.38 -26.88
CA ASN A 125 4.44 9.54 -28.27
C ASN A 125 3.74 8.46 -29.10
N ASP A 126 2.91 8.87 -30.04
CA ASP A 126 2.13 8.00 -30.94
C ASP A 126 3.04 7.06 -31.76
N GLU A 127 4.27 7.49 -32.08
CA GLU A 127 5.28 6.67 -32.78
C GLU A 127 5.73 5.47 -31.95
N LEU A 128 5.56 5.52 -30.62
CA LEU A 128 5.99 4.51 -29.67
C LEU A 128 4.80 3.80 -28.98
N VAL A 129 3.65 3.72 -29.65
CA VAL A 129 2.39 3.24 -29.06
C VAL A 129 2.50 1.91 -28.31
N LEU A 130 3.26 0.93 -28.84
CA LEU A 130 3.45 -0.36 -28.20
C LEU A 130 4.27 -0.25 -26.91
N ALA A 131 5.37 0.51 -26.95
CA ALA A 131 6.21 0.76 -25.79
C ALA A 131 5.44 1.54 -24.72
N LYS A 132 4.64 2.53 -25.12
CA LYS A 132 3.79 3.31 -24.23
C LYS A 132 2.67 2.47 -23.61
N GLY A 133 2.13 1.49 -24.32
CA GLY A 133 1.20 0.51 -23.75
C GLY A 133 1.85 -0.36 -22.66
N ALA A 134 3.11 -0.77 -22.85
CA ALA A 134 3.86 -1.52 -21.83
C ALA A 134 4.22 -0.65 -20.61
N GLU A 135 4.61 0.61 -20.84
CA GLU A 135 4.86 1.61 -19.77
C GLU A 135 3.59 1.86 -18.96
N GLU A 136 2.44 2.03 -19.61
CA GLU A 136 1.14 2.21 -18.94
C GLU A 136 0.83 1.05 -17.99
N GLN A 137 1.02 -0.19 -18.45
CA GLN A 137 0.82 -1.38 -17.62
C GLN A 137 1.81 -1.44 -16.44
N LEU A 138 3.07 -1.03 -16.63
CA LEU A 138 4.04 -0.92 -15.56
C LEU A 138 3.61 0.10 -14.50
N LEU A 139 3.14 1.27 -14.92
CA LEU A 139 2.67 2.33 -14.03
C LEU A 139 1.40 1.93 -13.26
N TYR A 140 0.46 1.21 -13.89
CA TYR A 140 -0.69 0.65 -13.16
C TYR A 140 -0.26 -0.38 -12.13
N ARG A 141 0.66 -1.29 -12.48
CA ARG A 141 1.19 -2.28 -11.53
C ARG A 141 1.87 -1.63 -10.33
N ASP A 142 2.64 -0.56 -10.57
CA ASP A 142 3.26 0.24 -9.50
C ASP A 142 2.21 0.88 -8.58
N MET A 143 1.14 1.45 -9.14
CA MET A 143 0.02 1.95 -8.33
C MET A 143 -0.69 0.84 -7.54
N ASP A 144 -0.85 -0.35 -8.12
CA ASP A 144 -1.48 -1.48 -7.42
C ASP A 144 -0.63 -1.94 -6.22
N ASP A 145 0.70 -2.01 -6.38
CA ASP A 145 1.65 -2.37 -5.32
C ASP A 145 1.66 -1.30 -4.21
N ASP A 146 1.61 -0.01 -4.58
CA ASP A 146 1.48 1.12 -3.65
C ASP A 146 0.19 1.07 -2.84
N ALA A 147 -0.95 0.80 -3.50
CA ALA A 147 -2.25 0.69 -2.85
C ALA A 147 -2.25 -0.47 -1.85
N ALA A 148 -1.77 -1.64 -2.27
CA ALA A 148 -1.65 -2.81 -1.41
C ALA A 148 -0.80 -2.50 -0.16
N LEU A 149 0.36 -1.84 -0.33
CA LEU A 149 1.21 -1.46 0.80
C LEU A 149 0.55 -0.45 1.74
N ARG A 150 -0.29 0.47 1.24
CA ARG A 150 -1.06 1.39 2.09
C ARG A 150 -2.10 0.62 2.92
N ILE A 151 -2.83 -0.29 2.31
CA ILE A 151 -3.83 -1.11 3.00
C ILE A 151 -3.18 -2.01 4.06
N VAL A 152 -2.06 -2.66 3.76
CA VAL A 152 -1.30 -3.45 4.76
C VAL A 152 -0.89 -2.57 5.93
N ARG A 153 -0.31 -1.39 5.67
CA ARG A 153 0.07 -0.45 6.73
C ARG A 153 -1.13 0.01 7.55
N ARG A 154 -2.29 0.20 6.92
CA ARG A 154 -3.53 0.53 7.64
C ARG A 154 -3.94 -0.61 8.56
N MET A 155 -3.97 -1.84 8.06
CA MET A 155 -4.27 -3.05 8.85
C MET A 155 -3.32 -3.21 10.06
N GLN A 156 -2.04 -2.89 9.90
CA GLN A 156 -1.04 -2.93 10.98
C GLN A 156 -1.34 -2.02 12.18
N THR A 157 -2.17 -0.99 11.98
CA THR A 157 -2.58 -0.08 13.07
C THR A 157 -3.81 -0.55 13.82
N LEU A 158 -4.48 -1.59 13.33
CA LEU A 158 -5.71 -2.09 13.91
C LEU A 158 -5.44 -3.07 15.04
N LYS A 159 -6.48 -3.38 15.79
CA LYS A 159 -6.47 -4.47 16.76
C LYS A 159 -7.52 -5.49 16.33
N PRO A 160 -7.27 -6.79 16.54
CA PRO A 160 -8.30 -7.79 16.38
C PRO A 160 -9.44 -7.51 17.35
N ASP A 161 -10.62 -7.99 16.97
CA ASP A 161 -11.81 -7.79 17.76
C ASP A 161 -11.84 -8.75 18.95
N ASN A 162 -11.22 -8.35 20.06
CA ASN A 162 -11.28 -9.07 21.31
C ASN A 162 -12.61 -8.76 22.02
N SER A 163 -13.74 -9.19 21.45
CA SER A 163 -14.98 -9.23 22.21
C SER A 163 -14.95 -10.45 23.15
N GLU A 164 -14.26 -10.29 24.28
CA GLU A 164 -14.64 -10.94 25.55
C GLU A 164 -15.64 -10.06 26.29
#